data_AF-A0A0M3KF01-F1
#
_entry.id   AF-A0A0M3KF01-F1
#
_cell.length_a   1.000
_cell.length_b   1.000
_cell.length_c   1.000
_cell.angle_alpha   90.00
_cell.angle_beta   90.00
_cell.angle_gamma   90.00
#
_symmetry.space_group_name_H-M   'P 1'
#
loop_
_entity.id
_entity.type
_entity.pdbx_description
1 polymer ?
#
loop_
_entity_poly.entity_id
_entity_poly.type
_entity_poly.pdbx_seq_one_letter_code
_entity_poly.pdbx_strand_id
1 'polypeptide(L)'
;MMLCVVEIFFFVNFILFQSVGCSWPWSQSSSDLTLQKLRITSNLPEYTRMSEDCLTVNVFTNANCLRNGGCAVVYMIHGGEYNFDSPMLFPIDFLVDNFTPENRSVIFVSVTYRLGSFGFLNISPKLKSSAIKNVGLLDMIEGLRWVQKEISNLGGDPKRVTLMGHSSGAVNAQQLTVSPLTKGLFHQAIIMSGSLGIPIPPSEWISAQMFLRNFR
;
A
#
# COMPACT_ATOMS: atom_id res chain seq x y z
N MET A 1 -12.77 21.28 9.31
CA MET A 1 -12.12 20.28 8.44
C MET A 1 -12.19 18.94 9.17
N MET A 2 -12.96 17.98 8.65
CA MET A 2 -13.11 16.67 9.29
C MET A 2 -12.26 15.69 8.49
N LEU A 3 -11.01 15.52 8.92
CA LEU A 3 -10.13 14.48 8.41
C LEU A 3 -10.65 13.15 8.95
N CYS A 4 -10.88 12.19 8.05
CA CYS A 4 -11.06 10.80 8.40
C CYS A 4 -9.80 10.08 7.94
N VAL A 5 -8.87 9.83 8.87
CA VAL A 5 -7.74 8.91 8.66
C VAL A 5 -8.21 7.58 9.22
N VAL A 6 -8.23 6.56 8.37
CA VAL A 6 -8.51 5.19 8.79
C VAL A 6 -7.25 4.37 8.53
N GLU A 7 -6.63 3.89 9.61
CA GLU A 7 -5.59 2.86 9.57
C GLU A 7 -6.26 1.51 9.69
N ILE A 8 -6.02 0.61 8.73
CA ILE A 8 -6.59 -0.73 8.79
C ILE A 8 -5.53 -1.78 8.47
N PHE A 9 -5.46 -2.79 9.32
CA PHE A 9 -4.54 -3.92 9.22
C PHE A 9 -5.13 -5.04 8.36
N PHE A 10 -4.34 -5.55 7.42
CA PHE A 10 -4.71 -6.74 6.64
C PHE A 10 -3.62 -7.81 6.75
N PHE A 11 -4.04 -9.01 7.12
CA PHE A 11 -3.16 -10.16 7.19
C PHE A 11 -3.08 -10.85 5.82
N VAL A 12 -1.94 -10.72 5.14
CA VAL A 12 -1.58 -11.66 4.07
C VAL A 12 -1.21 -12.98 4.75
N ASN A 13 -2.09 -13.95 4.62
CA ASN A 13 -2.15 -15.15 5.44
C ASN A 13 -1.05 -16.18 5.09
N PHE A 14 0.24 -15.82 5.17
CA PHE A 14 1.37 -16.75 5.05
C PHE A 14 2.56 -16.26 5.87
N ILE A 15 2.61 -16.72 7.12
CA ILE A 15 3.68 -16.51 8.10
C ILE A 15 4.89 -17.35 7.65
N LEU A 16 5.91 -16.70 7.08
CA LEU A 16 7.25 -17.29 7.06
C LEU A 16 7.89 -16.95 8.41
N PHE A 17 8.13 -17.99 9.22
CA PHE A 17 8.69 -18.00 10.57
C PHE A 17 7.68 -17.87 11.73
N GLN A 18 7.15 -19.01 12.17
CA GLN A 18 6.65 -19.14 13.53
C GLN A 18 7.83 -18.94 14.52
N SER A 19 7.86 -17.81 15.22
CA SER A 19 7.98 -17.70 16.70
C SER A 19 8.56 -16.34 17.13
N VAL A 20 7.69 -15.40 17.46
CA VAL A 20 7.79 -14.60 18.68
C VAL A 20 6.37 -14.45 19.20
N GLY A 21 6.14 -15.03 20.38
CA GLY A 21 4.81 -15.11 20.97
C GLY A 21 4.27 -13.74 21.33
N CYS A 22 3.00 -13.52 21.02
CA CYS A 22 2.06 -12.93 21.95
C CYS A 22 0.73 -13.66 21.76
N SER A 23 0.43 -14.57 22.69
CA SER A 23 -0.94 -14.94 23.01
C SER A 23 -1.72 -13.68 23.35
N TRP A 24 -2.93 -13.48 22.81
CA TRP A 24 -4.18 -13.22 23.54
C TRP A 24 -5.37 -13.09 22.53
N PRO A 25 -6.62 -13.26 22.99
CA PRO A 25 -7.66 -14.01 22.29
C PRO A 25 -8.84 -13.17 21.78
N TRP A 26 -9.58 -13.82 20.86
CA TRP A 26 -10.91 -13.52 20.34
C TRP A 26 -11.03 -12.39 19.32
N SER A 27 -11.51 -12.79 18.14
CA SER A 27 -12.55 -12.09 17.38
C SER A 27 -12.41 -10.57 17.33
N GLN A 28 -11.46 -10.04 16.57
CA GLN A 28 -11.59 -8.66 16.11
C GLN A 28 -12.49 -8.66 14.88
N SER A 29 -13.76 -8.33 15.14
CA SER A 29 -14.66 -7.81 14.13
C SER A 29 -14.03 -6.60 13.45
N SER A 30 -14.55 -6.26 12.27
CA SER A 30 -14.28 -5.09 11.44
C SER A 30 -14.52 -3.72 12.11
N SER A 31 -14.23 -3.58 13.41
CA SER A 31 -14.61 -2.47 14.27
C SER A 31 -13.43 -1.61 14.75
N ASP A 32 -12.18 -1.97 14.50
CA ASP A 32 -11.03 -1.07 14.77
C ASP A 32 -10.80 -0.10 13.61
N LEU A 33 -11.86 0.58 13.19
CA LEU A 33 -11.77 1.82 12.41
C LEU A 33 -11.35 2.92 13.39
N THR A 34 -10.05 3.11 13.60
CA THR A 34 -9.59 4.20 14.46
C THR A 34 -9.80 5.53 13.74
N LEU A 35 -10.97 6.17 13.96
CA LEU A 35 -11.25 7.52 13.52
C LEU A 35 -10.37 8.51 14.31
N GLN A 36 -9.14 8.77 13.86
CA GLN A 36 -8.34 9.85 14.42
C GLN A 36 -8.77 11.20 13.83
N LYS A 37 -9.53 11.95 14.63
CA LYS A 37 -9.69 13.39 14.43
C LYS A 37 -8.39 14.06 14.88
N LEU A 38 -7.43 14.23 13.97
CA LEU A 38 -6.15 14.89 14.26
C LEU A 38 -6.41 16.32 14.79
N ARG A 39 -6.31 16.48 16.11
CA ARG A 39 -6.06 17.78 16.76
C ARG A 39 -4.55 17.93 16.81
N ILE A 40 -4.03 18.99 16.20
CA ILE A 40 -2.60 19.32 16.24
C ILE A 40 -2.24 19.67 17.68
N THR A 41 -1.78 18.69 18.45
CA THR A 41 -0.95 18.90 19.63
C THR A 41 0.50 18.80 19.17
N SER A 42 1.32 19.77 19.54
CA SER A 42 2.73 19.97 19.15
C SER A 42 3.72 18.88 19.60
N ASN A 43 3.27 17.64 19.78
CA ASN A 43 4.12 16.51 20.04
C ASN A 43 4.31 15.77 18.72
N LEU A 44 5.49 15.93 18.12
CA LEU A 44 5.92 15.15 16.97
C LEU A 44 5.69 13.67 17.30
N PRO A 45 5.03 12.87 16.45
CA PRO A 45 4.83 11.46 16.73
C PRO A 45 6.18 10.81 16.98
N GLU A 46 6.26 10.13 18.12
CA GLU A 46 7.34 9.21 18.46
C GLU A 46 7.69 8.40 17.21
N TYR A 47 8.96 8.48 16.78
CA TYR A 47 9.50 7.78 15.63
C TYR A 47 8.93 6.36 15.62
N THR A 48 8.04 6.08 14.65
CA THR A 48 7.27 4.84 14.59
C THR A 48 8.23 3.68 14.73
N ARG A 49 8.08 2.87 15.79
CA ARG A 49 8.94 1.71 16.00
C ARG A 49 8.86 0.84 14.76
N MET A 50 10.01 0.53 14.15
CA MET A 50 10.07 -0.47 13.09
C MET A 50 9.50 -1.79 13.63
N SER A 51 8.54 -2.35 12.91
CA SER A 51 7.84 -3.58 13.26
C SER A 51 7.62 -4.42 12.01
N GLU A 52 7.60 -5.74 12.15
CA GLU A 52 7.11 -6.64 11.09
C GLU A 52 5.58 -6.57 10.96
N ASP A 53 4.90 -6.17 12.03
CA ASP A 53 3.49 -5.78 12.00
C ASP A 53 3.37 -4.36 11.43
N CYS A 54 3.55 -4.27 10.11
CA CYS A 54 3.58 -3.00 9.38
C CYS A 54 2.49 -2.87 8.34
N LEU A 55 1.73 -3.94 8.03
CA LEU A 55 0.77 -3.97 6.93
C LEU A 55 -0.51 -3.18 7.27
N THR A 56 -0.49 -1.91 6.87
CA THR A 56 -1.55 -0.93 7.05
C THR A 56 -1.98 -0.30 5.73
N VAL A 57 -3.25 0.10 5.68
CA VAL A 57 -3.79 0.99 4.66
C VAL A 57 -4.26 2.28 5.33
N ASN A 58 -3.77 3.41 4.84
CA ASN A 58 -4.18 4.74 5.29
C ASN A 58 -5.11 5.34 4.25
N VAL A 59 -6.31 5.76 4.66
CA VAL A 59 -7.27 6.45 3.79
C VAL A 59 -7.46 7.89 4.24
N PHE A 60 -7.36 8.82 3.29
CA PHE A 60 -7.68 10.22 3.45
C PHE A 60 -8.87 10.55 2.56
N THR A 61 -9.95 11.02 3.18
CA THR A 61 -11.19 11.38 2.50
C THR A 61 -11.73 12.70 3.05
N ASN A 62 -12.57 13.38 2.27
CA ASN A 62 -13.20 14.63 2.68
C ASN A 62 -14.70 14.45 2.93
N ALA A 63 -15.32 15.46 3.54
CA ALA A 63 -16.72 15.37 3.93
C ALA A 63 -17.66 15.31 2.71
N ASN A 64 -17.27 15.87 1.57
CA ASN A 64 -18.01 15.77 0.31
C ASN A 64 -18.09 14.32 -0.19
N CYS A 65 -16.96 13.60 -0.22
CA CYS A 65 -16.90 12.20 -0.63
C CYS A 65 -17.69 11.29 0.33
N LEU A 66 -17.59 11.52 1.63
CA LEU A 66 -18.35 10.74 2.62
C LEU A 66 -19.87 10.94 2.48
N ARG A 67 -20.34 12.12 2.06
CA ARG A 67 -21.78 12.41 1.90
C ARG A 67 -22.32 11.96 0.55
N ASN A 68 -21.60 12.24 -0.53
CA ASN A 68 -22.10 12.08 -1.89
C ASN A 68 -21.62 10.78 -2.56
N GLY A 69 -20.56 10.17 -2.05
CA GLY A 69 -19.94 8.98 -2.63
C GLY A 69 -19.37 9.20 -4.03
N GLY A 70 -18.95 8.10 -4.67
CA GLY A 70 -18.54 8.10 -6.07
C GLY A 70 -17.20 8.80 -6.36
N CYS A 71 -16.41 9.11 -5.32
CA CYS A 71 -15.14 9.80 -5.48
C CYS A 71 -14.08 8.90 -6.13
N ALA A 72 -13.22 9.51 -6.95
CA ALA A 72 -12.08 8.78 -7.52
C ALA A 72 -11.10 8.40 -6.42
N VAL A 73 -10.45 7.25 -6.54
CA VAL A 73 -9.53 6.73 -5.54
C VAL A 73 -8.12 6.73 -6.12
N VAL A 74 -7.20 7.44 -5.48
CA VAL A 74 -5.77 7.36 -5.78
C VAL A 74 -5.15 6.37 -4.81
N TYR A 75 -4.52 5.32 -5.33
CA TYR A 75 -3.80 4.33 -4.54
C TYR A 75 -2.30 4.51 -4.72
N MET A 76 -1.63 5.04 -3.69
CA MET A 76 -0.22 5.41 -3.70
C MET A 76 0.68 4.30 -3.15
N ILE A 77 1.68 3.92 -3.95
CA ILE A 77 2.78 3.04 -3.57
C ILE A 77 4.04 3.89 -3.39
N HIS A 78 4.58 3.90 -2.17
CA HIS A 78 5.78 4.68 -1.85
C HIS A 78 7.05 4.11 -2.50
N GLY A 79 8.10 4.93 -2.53
CA GLY A 79 9.42 4.58 -3.03
C GLY A 79 10.32 3.95 -1.95
N GLY A 80 11.63 4.12 -2.09
CA GLY A 80 12.62 3.68 -1.08
C GLY A 80 13.44 2.44 -1.46
N GLU A 81 13.64 2.21 -2.76
CA GLU A 81 14.53 1.15 -3.30
C GLU A 81 14.28 -0.23 -2.71
N TYR A 82 13.02 -0.51 -2.36
CA TYR A 82 12.59 -1.74 -1.69
C TYR A 82 13.19 -1.99 -0.30
N ASN A 83 14.01 -1.09 0.26
CA ASN A 83 14.78 -1.35 1.48
C ASN A 83 14.44 -0.38 2.62
N PHE A 84 13.90 0.79 2.31
CA PHE A 84 13.59 1.82 3.28
C PHE A 84 12.32 2.58 2.86
N ASP A 85 12.01 3.61 3.64
CA ASP A 85 10.87 4.51 3.44
C ASP A 85 9.49 3.93 3.79
N SER A 86 8.47 4.77 3.79
CA SER A 86 7.08 4.40 4.10
C SER A 86 6.10 5.38 3.44
N PRO A 87 4.78 5.14 3.53
CA PRO A 87 3.78 6.14 3.15
C PRO A 87 3.94 7.50 3.84
N MET A 88 4.62 7.55 5.00
CA MET A 88 4.91 8.78 5.74
C MET A 88 5.96 9.67 5.06
N LEU A 89 6.58 9.23 3.95
CA LEU A 89 7.45 10.07 3.12
C LEU A 89 6.78 11.41 2.77
N PHE A 90 5.47 11.35 2.52
CA PHE A 90 4.67 12.52 2.19
C PHE A 90 3.98 13.05 3.45
N PRO A 91 4.22 14.32 3.84
CA PRO A 91 3.56 14.92 4.99
C PRO A 91 2.03 14.85 4.83
N ILE A 92 1.32 14.48 5.90
CA ILE A 92 -0.14 14.33 5.88
C ILE A 92 -0.83 15.62 5.43
N ASP A 93 -0.40 16.78 5.94
CA ASP A 93 -0.96 18.08 5.57
C ASP A 93 -0.81 18.34 4.06
N PHE A 94 0.35 17.98 3.48
CA PHE A 94 0.58 18.09 2.05
C PHE A 94 -0.38 17.19 1.25
N LEU A 95 -0.58 15.94 1.69
CA LEU A 95 -1.50 15.01 1.03
C LEU A 95 -2.94 15.53 1.07
N VAL A 96 -3.38 16.01 2.23
CA VAL A 96 -4.75 16.52 2.43
C VAL A 96 -5.01 17.75 1.57
N ASP A 97 -4.13 18.75 1.65
CA ASP A 97 -4.31 20.04 0.99
C ASP A 97 -4.30 19.89 -0.54
N ASN A 98 -3.53 18.94 -1.07
CA ASN A 98 -3.39 18.73 -2.50
C ASN A 98 -4.39 17.72 -3.05
N PHE A 99 -4.60 16.57 -2.41
CA PHE A 99 -5.43 15.49 -2.97
C PHE A 99 -6.88 15.54 -2.50
N THR A 100 -7.13 15.88 -1.23
CA THR A 100 -8.46 15.78 -0.63
C THR A 100 -9.04 17.11 -0.13
N PRO A 101 -8.85 18.28 -0.79
CA PRO A 101 -9.57 19.49 -0.41
C PRO A 101 -11.08 19.30 -0.65
N GLU A 102 -11.92 20.03 0.06
CA GLU A 102 -13.39 19.88 0.02
C GLU A 102 -14.00 20.07 -1.39
N ASN A 103 -13.30 20.76 -2.30
CA ASN A 103 -13.72 21.01 -3.67
C ASN A 103 -13.29 19.92 -4.67
N ARG A 104 -12.54 18.89 -4.25
CA ARG A 104 -12.13 17.76 -5.09
C ARG A 104 -12.89 16.50 -4.69
N SER A 105 -13.31 15.73 -5.67
CA SER A 105 -13.96 14.43 -5.47
C SER A 105 -12.93 13.30 -5.58
N VAL A 106 -11.92 13.33 -4.70
CA VAL A 106 -10.80 12.38 -4.69
C VAL A 106 -10.56 11.89 -3.26
N ILE A 107 -10.32 10.59 -3.14
CA ILE A 107 -9.84 9.92 -1.94
C ILE A 107 -8.40 9.50 -2.20
N PHE A 108 -7.53 9.76 -1.24
CA PHE A 108 -6.15 9.32 -1.30
C PHE A 108 -5.95 8.12 -0.37
N VAL A 109 -5.44 7.03 -0.91
CA VAL A 109 -5.14 5.80 -0.19
C VAL A 109 -3.64 5.55 -0.31
N SER A 110 -2.98 5.28 0.81
CA SER A 110 -1.58 4.88 0.80
C SER A 110 -1.42 3.57 1.55
N VAL A 111 -0.52 2.72 1.05
CA VAL A 111 -0.32 1.36 1.55
C VAL A 111 1.13 1.15 1.96
N THR A 112 1.34 0.47 3.07
CA THR A 112 2.63 -0.10 3.45
C THR A 112 2.78 -1.51 2.89
N TYR A 113 3.98 -1.89 2.51
CA TYR A 113 4.30 -3.24 2.06
C TYR A 113 5.63 -3.68 2.66
N ARG A 114 5.86 -4.99 2.75
CA ARG A 114 7.12 -5.51 3.30
C ARG A 114 8.32 -5.11 2.43
N LEU A 115 9.40 -4.74 3.10
CA LEU A 115 10.67 -4.29 2.49
C LEU A 115 11.78 -5.32 2.69
N GLY A 116 12.90 -5.13 1.98
CA GLY A 116 14.12 -5.91 2.06
C GLY A 116 13.89 -7.40 1.87
N SER A 117 14.55 -8.20 2.71
CA SER A 117 14.37 -9.65 2.74
C SER A 117 12.94 -10.06 3.11
N PHE A 118 12.22 -9.29 3.93
CA PHE A 118 10.86 -9.64 4.32
C PHE A 118 9.86 -9.58 3.17
N GLY A 119 10.07 -8.69 2.20
CA GLY A 119 9.21 -8.54 1.02
C GLY A 119 9.71 -9.25 -0.23
N PHE A 120 11.03 -9.33 -0.42
CA PHE A 120 11.62 -9.67 -1.72
C PHE A 120 12.68 -10.76 -1.66
N LEU A 121 12.81 -11.48 -0.53
CA LEU A 121 13.70 -12.64 -0.45
C LEU A 121 13.30 -13.70 -1.47
N ASN A 122 14.26 -14.09 -2.30
CA ASN A 122 14.10 -15.21 -3.23
C ASN A 122 15.26 -16.19 -3.04
N ILE A 123 14.94 -17.32 -2.41
CA ILE A 123 15.90 -18.42 -2.22
C ILE A 123 15.96 -19.21 -3.52
N SER A 124 17.19 -19.41 -4.03
CA SER A 124 17.53 -19.98 -5.34
C SER A 124 16.59 -21.08 -5.85
N PRO A 125 16.24 -21.10 -7.16
CA PRO A 125 15.42 -22.15 -7.77
C PRO A 125 15.97 -23.57 -7.60
N LYS A 126 17.27 -23.71 -7.31
CA LYS A 126 17.92 -25.01 -7.05
C LYS A 126 17.56 -25.59 -5.69
N LEU A 127 17.15 -24.75 -4.73
CA LEU A 127 16.47 -25.22 -3.55
C LEU A 127 15.01 -25.42 -3.91
N LYS A 128 14.47 -26.62 -3.67
CA LYS A 128 13.02 -26.89 -3.69
C LYS A 128 12.39 -26.18 -2.49
N SER A 129 12.35 -24.85 -2.56
CA SER A 129 11.75 -23.99 -1.57
C SER A 129 10.32 -23.70 -1.98
N SER A 130 9.37 -23.95 -1.07
CA SER A 130 7.98 -23.51 -1.20
C SER A 130 7.79 -22.03 -0.83
N ALA A 131 8.88 -21.30 -0.56
CA ALA A 131 8.79 -19.89 -0.17
C ALA A 131 8.20 -19.05 -1.31
N ILE A 132 7.15 -18.31 -0.96
CA ILE A 132 6.48 -17.38 -1.87
C ILE A 132 7.46 -16.26 -2.21
N LYS A 133 7.56 -15.93 -3.51
CA LYS A 133 8.45 -14.87 -4.03
C LYS A 133 7.67 -13.58 -4.19
N ASN A 134 8.37 -12.45 -4.13
CA ASN A 134 7.81 -11.12 -4.33
C ASN A 134 6.61 -10.83 -3.42
N VAL A 135 6.74 -11.21 -2.15
CA VAL A 135 5.68 -11.06 -1.16
C VAL A 135 5.28 -9.59 -0.98
N GLY A 136 6.23 -8.66 -1.07
CA GLY A 136 5.93 -7.22 -1.05
C GLY A 136 4.99 -6.77 -2.17
N LEU A 137 5.04 -7.39 -3.36
CA LEU A 137 4.05 -7.13 -4.43
C LEU A 137 2.68 -7.71 -4.08
N LEU A 138 2.65 -8.87 -3.43
CA LEU A 138 1.40 -9.47 -2.98
C LEU A 138 0.73 -8.63 -1.89
N ASP A 139 1.52 -8.01 -1.00
CA ASP A 139 1.01 -7.06 0.00
C ASP A 139 0.30 -5.87 -0.67
N MET A 140 0.91 -5.29 -1.70
CA MET A 140 0.29 -4.19 -2.47
C MET A 140 -0.98 -4.64 -3.19
N ILE A 141 -1.03 -5.88 -3.69
CA ILE A 141 -2.22 -6.45 -4.33
C ILE A 141 -3.32 -6.65 -3.29
N GLU A 142 -2.98 -7.10 -2.08
CA GLU A 142 -3.96 -7.28 -1.02
C GLU A 142 -4.56 -5.94 -0.58
N GLY A 143 -3.75 -4.88 -0.47
CA GLY A 143 -4.26 -3.53 -0.24
C GLY A 143 -5.19 -3.05 -1.36
N LEU A 144 -4.93 -3.40 -2.63
CA LEU A 144 -5.84 -3.12 -3.74
C LEU A 144 -7.14 -3.93 -3.64
N ARG A 145 -7.09 -5.20 -3.24
CA ARG A 145 -8.29 -6.02 -2.99
C ARG A 145 -9.12 -5.44 -1.86
N TRP A 146 -8.45 -4.96 -0.81
CA TRP A 146 -9.12 -4.25 0.27
C TRP A 146 -9.85 -3.01 -0.23
N VAL A 147 -9.17 -2.16 -1.03
CA VAL A 147 -9.81 -0.99 -1.65
C VAL A 147 -11.04 -1.39 -2.45
N GLN A 148 -10.95 -2.43 -3.28
CA GLN A 148 -12.09 -2.91 -4.05
C GLN A 148 -13.28 -3.33 -3.18
N LYS A 149 -13.02 -3.87 -1.99
CA LYS A 149 -14.04 -4.38 -1.07
C LYS A 149 -14.66 -3.30 -0.19
N GLU A 150 -13.86 -2.34 0.29
CA GLU A 150 -14.25 -1.47 1.41
C GLU A 150 -14.29 0.03 1.07
N ILE A 151 -13.65 0.49 -0.02
CA ILE A 151 -13.49 1.94 -0.25
C ILE A 151 -14.81 2.68 -0.47
N SER A 152 -15.86 1.96 -0.91
CA SER A 152 -17.22 2.50 -1.02
C SER A 152 -17.79 2.97 0.31
N ASN A 153 -17.44 2.30 1.41
CA ASN A 153 -17.84 2.70 2.77
C ASN A 153 -17.20 4.03 3.20
N LEU A 154 -16.11 4.43 2.53
CA LEU A 154 -15.38 5.67 2.78
C LEU A 154 -15.66 6.75 1.70
N GLY A 155 -16.67 6.51 0.86
CA GLY A 155 -17.13 7.44 -0.19
C GLY A 155 -16.42 7.29 -1.54
N GLY A 156 -15.57 6.28 -1.70
CA GLY A 156 -14.82 6.03 -2.93
C GLY A 156 -15.59 5.18 -3.94
N ASP A 157 -15.21 5.26 -5.20
CA ASP A 157 -15.70 4.38 -6.25
C ASP A 157 -14.64 3.33 -6.60
N PRO A 158 -14.87 2.03 -6.30
CA PRO A 158 -13.94 0.96 -6.66
C PRO A 158 -13.73 0.82 -8.19
N LYS A 159 -14.64 1.38 -9.00
CA LYS A 159 -14.52 1.43 -10.47
C LYS A 159 -13.70 2.62 -10.98
N ARG A 160 -13.23 3.50 -10.08
CA ARG A 160 -12.44 4.69 -10.42
C ARG A 160 -11.15 4.75 -9.59
N VAL A 161 -10.45 3.63 -9.54
CA VAL A 161 -9.15 3.50 -8.87
C VAL A 161 -8.01 3.82 -9.85
N THR A 162 -7.18 4.77 -9.46
CA THR A 162 -5.94 5.16 -10.13
C THR A 162 -4.75 4.72 -9.28
N LEU A 163 -3.92 3.86 -9.84
CA LEU A 163 -2.67 3.44 -9.24
C LEU A 163 -1.62 4.54 -9.40
N MET A 164 -0.91 4.90 -8.35
CA MET A 164 0.13 5.93 -8.37
C MET A 164 1.37 5.39 -7.67
N GLY A 165 2.55 5.70 -8.20
CA GLY A 165 3.80 5.33 -7.53
C GLY A 165 4.95 6.26 -7.87
N HIS A 166 5.89 6.37 -6.94
CA HIS A 166 7.11 7.18 -7.07
C HIS A 166 8.38 6.33 -6.90
N SER A 167 9.41 6.56 -7.71
CA SER A 167 10.70 5.83 -7.65
C SER A 167 10.49 4.31 -7.76
N SER A 168 11.00 3.49 -6.83
CA SER A 168 10.73 2.05 -6.77
C SER A 168 9.22 1.73 -6.68
N GLY A 169 8.42 2.60 -6.07
CA GLY A 169 6.96 2.50 -6.05
C GLY A 169 6.35 2.69 -7.44
N ALA A 170 6.96 3.50 -8.30
CA ALA A 170 6.55 3.64 -9.69
C ALA A 170 6.87 2.37 -10.50
N VAL A 171 8.02 1.73 -10.23
CA VAL A 171 8.35 0.42 -10.81
C VAL A 171 7.34 -0.63 -10.37
N ASN A 172 7.01 -0.70 -9.08
CA ASN A 172 5.96 -1.58 -8.55
C ASN A 172 4.59 -1.30 -9.20
N ALA A 173 4.19 -0.03 -9.26
CA ALA A 173 2.94 0.37 -9.91
C ALA A 173 2.90 -0.12 -11.36
N GLN A 174 4.00 0.00 -12.10
CA GLN A 174 4.11 -0.51 -13.46
C GLN A 174 4.09 -2.04 -13.52
N GLN A 175 4.71 -2.76 -12.59
CA GLN A 175 4.59 -4.23 -12.51
C GLN A 175 3.14 -4.67 -12.31
N LEU A 176 2.39 -3.95 -11.47
CA LEU A 176 0.99 -4.23 -11.24
C LEU A 176 0.13 -3.97 -12.48
N THR A 177 0.50 -3.09 -13.42
CA THR A 177 -0.27 -2.88 -14.67
C THR A 177 -0.18 -4.05 -15.65
N VAL A 178 0.90 -4.83 -15.58
CA VAL A 178 1.11 -6.00 -16.44
C VAL A 178 0.82 -7.33 -15.73
N SER A 179 0.47 -7.29 -14.45
CA SER A 179 0.15 -8.49 -13.66
C SER A 179 -1.24 -9.05 -14.00
N PRO A 180 -1.39 -10.37 -14.22
CA PRO A 180 -2.72 -10.96 -14.31
C PRO A 180 -3.47 -10.94 -12.97
N LEU A 181 -2.75 -10.88 -11.84
CA LEU A 181 -3.34 -10.92 -10.49
C LEU A 181 -4.11 -9.65 -10.12
N THR A 182 -3.83 -8.54 -10.80
CA THR A 182 -4.41 -7.21 -10.56
C THR A 182 -5.52 -6.85 -11.55
N LYS A 183 -5.89 -7.78 -12.43
CA LYS A 183 -6.92 -7.55 -13.45
C LYS A 183 -8.22 -7.08 -12.80
N GLY A 184 -8.66 -5.88 -13.17
CA GLY A 184 -9.89 -5.27 -12.66
C GLY A 184 -9.78 -4.61 -11.28
N LEU A 185 -8.59 -4.55 -10.66
CA LEU A 185 -8.39 -3.88 -9.36
C LEU A 185 -8.16 -2.36 -9.49
N PHE A 186 -7.81 -1.86 -10.68
CA PHE A 186 -7.65 -0.44 -10.98
C PHE A 186 -7.80 -0.17 -12.49
N HIS A 187 -7.89 1.11 -12.86
CA HIS A 187 -8.29 1.55 -14.20
C HIS A 187 -7.27 2.48 -14.87
N GLN A 188 -6.50 3.20 -14.07
CA GLN A 188 -5.50 4.17 -14.53
C GLN A 188 -4.22 4.01 -13.73
N ALA A 189 -3.08 4.44 -14.28
CA ALA A 189 -1.80 4.41 -13.60
C ALA A 189 -1.02 5.71 -13.82
N ILE A 190 -0.38 6.21 -12.76
CA ILE A 190 0.54 7.35 -12.77
C ILE A 190 1.90 6.86 -12.28
N ILE A 191 2.90 6.93 -13.15
CA ILE A 191 4.23 6.37 -12.94
C ILE A 191 5.23 7.52 -12.83
N MET A 192 5.73 7.80 -11.62
CA MET A 192 6.59 8.96 -11.34
C MET A 192 8.04 8.51 -11.12
N SER A 193 8.93 8.87 -12.05
CA SER A 193 10.38 8.68 -11.90
C SER A 193 10.81 7.23 -11.61
N GLY A 194 10.14 6.26 -12.22
CA GLY A 194 10.56 4.85 -12.22
C GLY A 194 9.99 4.12 -13.43
N SER A 195 10.70 3.13 -13.95
CA SER A 195 10.23 2.33 -15.08
C SER A 195 10.91 0.96 -15.12
N LEU A 196 10.15 -0.06 -15.50
CA LEU A 196 10.57 -1.45 -15.73
C LEU A 196 11.69 -1.58 -16.78
N GLY A 197 11.88 -0.55 -17.61
CA GLY A 197 12.88 -0.53 -18.70
C GLY A 197 14.14 0.26 -18.42
N ILE A 198 14.30 0.87 -17.23
CA ILE A 198 15.55 1.56 -16.87
C ILE A 198 16.58 0.50 -16.46
N PRO A 199 17.81 0.50 -17.03
CA PRO A 199 18.91 -0.33 -16.53
C PRO A 199 19.34 0.22 -15.16
N ILE A 200 18.75 -0.31 -14.10
CA ILE A 200 19.12 -0.02 -12.72
C ILE A 200 20.42 -0.81 -12.42
N PRO A 201 21.37 -0.37 -11.57
CA PRO A 201 22.55 -1.15 -11.23
C PRO A 201 22.23 -2.53 -10.60
N PRO A 202 23.11 -3.55 -10.75
CA PRO A 202 22.94 -4.95 -10.31
C PRO A 202 22.29 -5.21 -8.94
N SER A 203 22.46 -4.29 -7.99
CA SER A 203 21.86 -4.35 -6.64
C SER A 203 20.33 -4.30 -6.63
N GLU A 204 19.69 -3.74 -7.67
CA GLU A 204 18.23 -3.57 -7.75
C GLU A 204 17.53 -4.58 -8.70
N TRP A 205 18.28 -5.52 -9.30
CA TRP A 205 17.80 -6.42 -10.37
C TRP A 205 16.87 -7.54 -9.90
N ILE A 206 16.82 -7.80 -8.60
CA ILE A 206 16.13 -8.97 -8.07
C ILE A 206 14.62 -8.83 -8.35
N SER A 207 14.01 -7.67 -8.14
CA SER A 207 12.54 -7.55 -8.21
C SER A 207 11.97 -7.44 -9.63
N ALA A 208 12.61 -6.68 -10.53
CA ALA A 208 12.06 -6.37 -11.86
C ALA A 208 12.05 -7.56 -12.82
N GLN A 209 13.17 -8.31 -12.93
CA GLN A 209 13.24 -9.50 -13.78
C GLN A 209 12.51 -10.71 -13.17
N MET A 210 12.43 -10.81 -11.84
CA MET A 210 11.75 -11.92 -11.18
C MET A 210 10.23 -11.87 -11.35
N PHE A 211 9.64 -10.68 -11.50
CA PHE A 211 8.23 -10.55 -11.80
C PHE A 211 7.88 -11.18 -13.16
N LEU A 212 8.63 -10.84 -14.21
CA LEU A 212 8.40 -11.37 -15.56
C LEU A 212 8.68 -12.88 -15.70
N ARG A 213 9.54 -13.44 -14.83
CA ARG A 213 9.91 -14.88 -14.86
C ARG A 213 9.07 -15.79 -13.95
N ASN A 214 8.46 -15.28 -12.87
CA ASN A 214 7.74 -16.11 -11.89
C ASN A 214 6.20 -15.95 -11.94
N PHE A 215 5.65 -15.05 -12.76
CA PHE A 215 4.19 -14.87 -12.91
C PHE A 215 3.66 -15.18 -14.32
N ARG A 216 4.36 -16.06 -15.06
CA ARG A 216 3.79 -16.80 -16.19
C ARG A 216 3.25 -18.14 -15.72
#